data_AF-A0A8B7JND0-F1
#
_entry.id   AF-A0A8B7JND0-F1
#
_cell.length_a   1.000
_cell.length_b   1.000
_cell.length_c   1.000
_cell.angle_alpha   90.00
_cell.angle_beta   90.00
_cell.angle_gamma   90.00
#
_symmetry.space_group_name_H-M   'P 1'
#
loop_
_entity.id
_entity.type
_entity.pdbx_description
1 polymer ?
#
loop_
_entity_poly.entity_id
_entity_poly.type
_entity_poly.pdbx_seq_one_letter_code
_entity_poly.pdbx_strand_id
1 'polypeptide(L)'
;MTSAEKLPSSSNTEIKQPPHLPLCANPGNPVFSCMLDPKTLTTNSFLTKPQILLFKTTSSEYGAIPPTSQMVPCTYHPKDQTFSTHLLTCGSFRNSNLNTALDRSRVCDYPNLQHTL
;
A
#
# COMPACT_ATOMS: atom_id res chain seq x y z
N MET A 1 -27.39 -43.18 -9.21
CA MET A 1 -26.86 -43.14 -7.83
C MET A 1 -25.48 -42.52 -7.95
N THR A 2 -25.16 -41.33 -7.48
CA THR A 2 -25.46 -40.68 -6.20
C THR A 2 -25.46 -39.16 -6.35
N SER A 3 -26.39 -38.49 -5.65
CA SER A 3 -26.46 -37.03 -5.45
C SER A 3 -25.22 -36.47 -4.77
N ALA A 4 -24.84 -35.25 -5.11
CA ALA A 4 -24.02 -34.39 -4.25
C ALA A 4 -24.91 -33.26 -3.71
N GLU A 5 -24.91 -33.15 -2.39
CA GLU A 5 -25.69 -32.27 -1.54
C GLU A 5 -25.43 -30.78 -1.79
N LYS A 6 -26.52 -30.01 -1.78
CA LYS A 6 -26.53 -28.54 -1.75
C LYS A 6 -26.50 -28.10 -0.28
N LEU A 7 -25.40 -27.49 0.17
CA LEU A 7 -25.31 -26.86 1.49
C LEU A 7 -25.93 -25.45 1.48
N PRO A 8 -26.59 -25.02 2.59
CA PRO A 8 -27.54 -23.92 2.59
C PRO A 8 -26.91 -22.54 2.81
N SER A 9 -27.68 -21.55 2.35
CA SER A 9 -27.47 -20.12 2.50
C SER A 9 -27.73 -19.60 3.92
N SER A 10 -27.19 -18.42 4.18
CA SER A 10 -27.61 -17.40 5.16
C SER A 10 -27.02 -17.50 6.57
N SER A 11 -26.03 -16.65 6.83
CA SER A 11 -25.87 -16.00 8.14
C SER A 11 -26.51 -14.61 8.06
N ASN A 12 -27.79 -14.54 8.41
CA ASN A 12 -28.51 -13.28 8.61
C ASN A 12 -27.87 -12.53 9.77
N THR A 13 -27.01 -11.56 9.46
CA THR A 13 -26.58 -10.58 10.45
C THR A 13 -27.69 -9.55 10.56
N GLU A 14 -28.61 -9.78 11.50
CA GLU A 14 -29.68 -8.86 11.86
C GLU A 14 -29.06 -7.55 12.37
N ILE A 15 -28.91 -6.57 11.47
CA ILE A 15 -28.61 -5.20 11.86
C ILE A 15 -29.87 -4.68 12.54
N LYS A 16 -29.90 -4.74 13.88
CA LYS A 16 -30.94 -4.12 14.69
C LYS A 16 -31.08 -2.66 14.29
N GLN A 17 -32.24 -2.33 13.75
CA GLN A 17 -32.63 -0.99 13.36
C GLN A 17 -32.58 -0.11 14.62
N PRO A 18 -31.88 1.04 14.60
CA PRO A 18 -31.87 1.94 15.76
C PRO A 18 -33.29 2.41 16.05
N PRO A 19 -33.64 2.66 17.33
CA PRO A 19 -34.98 3.05 17.74
C PRO A 19 -35.44 4.24 16.91
N HIS A 20 -36.61 4.09 16.29
CA HIS A 20 -37.23 5.09 15.43
C HIS A 20 -37.51 6.33 16.29
N LEU A 21 -36.66 7.35 16.18
CA LEU A 21 -36.87 8.61 16.88
C LEU A 21 -38.20 9.22 16.40
N PRO A 22 -38.98 9.85 17.29
CA PRO A 22 -40.24 10.45 16.91
C PRO A 22 -40.00 11.55 15.87
N LEU A 23 -40.78 11.53 14.80
CA LEU A 23 -40.81 12.58 13.78
C LEU A 23 -41.10 13.91 14.51
N CYS A 24 -40.25 14.93 14.34
CA CYS A 24 -40.43 16.23 15.01
C CYS A 24 -41.81 16.81 14.66
N ALA A 25 -42.71 16.86 15.64
CA ALA A 25 -44.10 17.27 15.41
C ALA A 25 -44.27 18.74 15.01
N ASN A 26 -43.21 19.56 15.13
CA ASN A 26 -43.20 20.98 14.72
C ASN A 26 -41.79 21.38 14.25
N PRO A 27 -41.47 21.27 12.95
CA PRO A 27 -40.13 21.55 12.45
C PRO A 27 -39.74 23.03 12.52
N GLY A 28 -40.66 23.94 12.90
CA GLY A 28 -40.34 25.36 13.01
C GLY A 28 -39.73 25.89 11.71
N ASN A 29 -38.57 26.56 11.80
CA ASN A 29 -37.83 26.99 10.62
C ASN A 29 -37.18 25.78 9.89
N PRO A 30 -37.59 25.47 8.65
CA PRO A 30 -37.09 24.31 7.89
C PRO A 30 -35.58 24.38 7.59
N VAL A 31 -34.95 25.54 7.77
CA VAL A 31 -33.49 25.69 7.63
C VAL A 31 -32.72 24.95 8.76
N PHE A 32 -33.31 24.79 9.95
CA PHE A 32 -32.62 24.23 11.12
C PHE A 32 -33.14 22.86 11.57
N SER A 33 -34.36 22.49 11.18
CA SER A 33 -34.95 21.18 11.50
C SER A 33 -34.88 20.28 10.27
N CYS A 34 -33.69 19.73 10.00
CA CYS A 34 -33.54 18.77 8.91
C CYS A 34 -34.28 17.48 9.27
N MET A 35 -35.47 17.29 8.69
CA MET A 35 -36.34 16.11 8.85
C MET A 35 -35.98 14.97 7.89
N LEU A 36 -34.84 15.08 7.21
CA LEU A 36 -34.36 14.06 6.28
C LEU A 36 -33.86 12.85 7.07
N ASP A 37 -34.20 11.64 6.58
CA ASP A 37 -33.62 10.41 7.10
C ASP A 37 -32.08 10.51 6.99
N PRO A 38 -31.30 10.34 8.07
CA PRO A 38 -29.84 10.39 8.01
C PRO A 38 -29.25 9.47 6.92
N LYS A 39 -29.96 8.38 6.56
CA LYS A 39 -29.57 7.48 5.48
C LYS A 39 -29.58 8.14 4.09
N THR A 40 -30.46 9.11 3.84
CA THR A 40 -30.51 9.82 2.55
C THR A 40 -29.44 10.90 2.45
N LEU A 41 -28.91 11.32 3.59
CA LEU A 41 -27.97 12.44 3.72
C LEU A 41 -26.51 11.97 3.88
N THR A 42 -26.24 10.71 3.59
CA THR A 42 -24.91 10.13 3.68
C THR A 42 -24.26 10.11 2.29
N THR A 43 -23.00 10.51 2.19
CA THR A 43 -22.22 10.38 0.95
C THR A 43 -21.99 8.91 0.62
N ASN A 44 -22.37 8.49 -0.59
CA ASN A 44 -22.03 7.17 -1.15
C ASN A 44 -20.96 7.34 -2.23
N SER A 45 -19.71 7.49 -1.81
CA SER A 45 -18.55 7.35 -2.70
C SER A 45 -17.90 5.99 -2.43
N PHE A 46 -17.56 5.27 -3.50
CA PHE A 46 -16.91 3.96 -3.40
C PHE A 46 -15.52 4.00 -2.74
N LEU A 47 -14.85 5.15 -2.76
CA LEU A 47 -13.45 5.29 -2.33
C LEU A 47 -13.29 6.01 -0.99
N THR A 48 -14.36 6.62 -0.48
CA THR A 48 -14.31 7.34 0.81
C THR A 48 -15.30 6.78 1.80
N LYS A 49 -14.99 7.00 3.08
CA LYS A 49 -15.88 6.63 4.16
C LYS A 49 -17.21 7.40 4.02
N PRO A 50 -18.36 6.73 4.11
CA PRO A 50 -19.65 7.40 4.10
C PRO A 50 -19.74 8.40 5.27
N GLN A 51 -20.09 9.65 4.96
CA GLN A 51 -20.20 10.72 5.93
C GLN A 51 -21.51 11.48 5.73
N ILE A 52 -22.13 11.92 6.83
CA ILE A 52 -23.33 12.76 6.77
C ILE A 52 -22.95 14.13 6.20
N LEU A 53 -23.71 14.62 5.23
CA LEU A 53 -23.41 15.85 4.50
C LEU A 53 -23.29 17.09 5.41
N LEU A 54 -24.04 17.16 6.52
CA LEU A 54 -23.91 18.25 7.51
C LEU A 54 -22.53 18.33 8.17
N PHE A 55 -21.82 17.20 8.25
CA PHE A 55 -20.49 17.12 8.88
C PHE A 55 -19.37 17.03 7.85
N LYS A 56 -19.66 17.23 6.56
CA LYS A 56 -18.67 17.21 5.50
C LYS A 56 -17.72 18.39 5.65
N THR A 57 -16.43 18.09 5.88
CA THR A 57 -15.36 19.09 5.94
C THR A 57 -14.64 19.18 4.60
N THR A 58 -13.87 20.24 4.36
CA THR A 58 -13.05 20.36 3.14
C THR A 58 -12.01 19.26 3.03
N SER A 59 -11.43 18.82 4.15
CA SER A 59 -10.50 17.68 4.18
C SER A 59 -11.13 16.36 3.75
N SER A 60 -12.46 16.20 3.88
CA SER A 60 -13.16 14.97 3.46
C SER A 60 -13.21 14.80 1.93
N GLU A 61 -12.86 15.84 1.17
CA GLU A 61 -12.78 15.79 -0.29
C GLU A 61 -11.52 15.10 -0.79
N TYR A 62 -10.47 15.04 0.03
CA TYR A 62 -9.25 14.31 -0.33
C TYR A 62 -9.55 12.81 -0.48
N GLY A 63 -9.18 12.25 -1.63
CA GLY A 63 -9.46 10.86 -1.98
C GLY A 63 -10.91 10.57 -2.42
N ALA A 64 -11.79 11.57 -2.47
CA ALA A 64 -13.18 11.40 -2.91
C ALA A 64 -13.32 11.18 -4.42
N ILE A 65 -12.38 11.71 -5.21
CA ILE A 65 -12.38 11.63 -6.67
C ILE A 65 -11.68 10.33 -7.09
N PRO A 66 -12.36 9.45 -7.85
CA PRO A 66 -11.74 8.24 -8.36
C PRO A 66 -10.67 8.56 -9.41
N PRO A 67 -9.51 7.88 -9.38
CA PRO A 67 -8.48 8.09 -10.39
C PRO A 67 -9.01 7.65 -11.75
N THR A 68 -8.83 8.50 -12.76
CA THR A 68 -9.12 8.20 -14.16
C THR A 68 -7.81 8.00 -14.93
N SER A 69 -7.84 7.24 -16.03
CA SER A 69 -6.66 6.99 -16.89
C SER A 69 -5.91 8.28 -17.29
N GLN A 70 -6.64 9.37 -17.53
CA GLN A 70 -6.06 10.69 -17.87
C GLN A 70 -5.23 11.34 -16.74
N MET A 71 -5.39 10.88 -15.50
CA MET A 71 -4.66 11.39 -14.33
C MET A 71 -3.31 10.68 -14.13
N VAL A 72 -3.10 9.54 -14.81
CA VAL A 72 -1.90 8.72 -14.70
C VAL A 72 -0.82 9.27 -15.64
N PRO A 73 0.46 9.30 -15.24
CA PRO A 73 1.54 9.69 -16.16
C PRO A 73 1.66 8.71 -17.33
N CYS A 74 2.05 9.21 -18.51
CA CYS A 74 2.26 8.37 -19.69
C CYS A 74 3.41 7.37 -19.52
N THR A 75 4.43 7.74 -18.72
CA THR A 75 5.57 6.88 -18.41
C THR A 75 5.95 7.02 -16.94
N TYR A 76 6.36 5.92 -16.32
CA TYR A 76 6.85 5.87 -14.94
C TYR A 76 8.16 5.10 -14.90
N HIS A 77 9.20 5.72 -14.32
CA HIS A 77 10.54 5.14 -14.19
C HIS A 77 10.87 5.01 -12.71
N PRO A 78 10.44 3.91 -12.05
CA PRO A 78 10.74 3.69 -10.64
C PRO A 78 12.26 3.55 -10.45
N LYS A 79 12.75 4.01 -9.29
CA LYS A 79 14.13 3.73 -8.89
C LYS A 79 14.22 2.29 -8.42
N ASP A 80 15.02 1.48 -9.09
CA ASP A 80 15.39 0.15 -8.63
C ASP A 80 16.63 0.24 -7.73
N GLN A 81 16.49 -0.21 -6.49
CA GLN A 81 17.58 -0.23 -5.49
C GLN A 81 18.01 -1.65 -5.14
N THR A 82 17.50 -2.70 -5.81
CA THR A 82 17.78 -4.11 -5.52
C THR A 82 19.29 -4.40 -5.42
N PHE A 83 20.07 -3.93 -6.40
CA PHE A 83 21.52 -4.06 -6.41
C PHE A 83 22.17 -3.41 -5.17
N SER A 84 21.77 -2.18 -4.84
CA SER A 84 22.33 -1.45 -3.71
C SER A 84 21.95 -2.07 -2.37
N THR A 85 20.71 -2.56 -2.24
CA THR A 85 20.25 -3.27 -1.03
C THR A 85 21.00 -4.59 -0.83
N HIS A 86 21.32 -5.28 -1.92
CA HIS A 86 22.12 -6.50 -1.86
C HIS A 86 23.55 -6.20 -1.38
N LEU A 87 24.19 -5.17 -1.93
CA LEU A 87 25.52 -4.72 -1.47
C LEU A 87 25.52 -4.28 0.00
N LEU A 88 24.48 -3.57 0.44
CA LEU A 88 24.36 -3.12 1.83
C LEU A 88 24.35 -4.30 2.82
N THR A 89 23.73 -5.42 2.44
CA THR A 89 23.66 -6.64 3.26
C THR A 89 25.05 -7.24 3.51
N CYS A 90 25.96 -7.14 2.55
CA CYS A 90 27.34 -7.64 2.67
C CYS A 90 28.21 -6.77 3.61
N GLY A 91 27.74 -5.60 4.02
CA GLY A 91 28.47 -4.67 4.88
C GLY A 91 29.65 -3.97 4.19
N SER A 92 30.45 -3.25 4.97
CA SER A 92 31.60 -2.51 4.46
C SER A 92 32.71 -3.45 4.00
N PHE A 93 33.25 -3.20 2.80
CA PHE A 93 34.41 -3.91 2.27
C PHE A 93 35.61 -3.80 3.22
N ARG A 94 36.29 -4.92 3.48
CA ARG A 94 37.52 -4.98 4.27
C ARG A 94 38.65 -5.51 3.40
N ASN A 95 39.75 -4.76 3.32
CA ASN A 95 40.94 -5.20 2.60
C ASN A 95 41.89 -5.96 3.54
N SER A 96 41.66 -7.26 3.73
CA SER A 96 42.50 -8.15 4.55
C SER A 96 43.35 -9.11 3.73
N ASN A 97 43.63 -8.78 2.47
CA ASN A 97 44.38 -9.63 1.56
C ASN A 97 45.90 -9.42 1.71
N LEU A 98 46.69 -10.46 1.48
CA LEU A 98 48.15 -10.36 1.42
C LEU A 98 48.60 -9.97 0.00
N ASN A 99 49.67 -9.18 -0.10
CA ASN A 99 50.31 -8.91 -1.38
C ASN A 99 51.06 -10.15 -1.85
N THR A 100 50.49 -10.90 -2.78
CA THR A 100 51.09 -12.11 -3.38
C THR A 100 51.62 -11.85 -4.79
N ALA A 101 51.67 -10.59 -5.22
CA ALA A 101 52.27 -10.25 -6.50
C ALA A 101 53.76 -10.62 -6.47
N LEU A 102 54.19 -11.45 -7.42
CA LEU A 102 55.61 -11.70 -7.63
C LEU A 102 56.28 -10.40 -8.08
N ASP A 103 57.48 -10.15 -7.58
CA ASP A 103 58.27 -9.02 -8.03
C ASP A 103 58.58 -9.20 -9.52
N ARG A 104 58.13 -8.24 -10.34
CA ARG A 104 58.37 -8.23 -11.79
C ARG A 104 59.48 -7.22 -12.07
N SER A 105 60.70 -7.56 -11.70
CA SER A 105 61.87 -6.89 -12.21
C SER A 105 61.92 -7.05 -13.74
N ARG A 106 62.42 -6.02 -14.46
CA ARG A 106 62.66 -6.15 -15.92
C ARG A 106 63.74 -7.17 -16.26
N VAL A 107 64.56 -7.54 -15.28
CA VAL A 107 65.62 -8.55 -15.39
C VAL A 107 65.15 -9.76 -14.59
N CYS A 108 64.91 -10.89 -15.27
CA CYS A 108 64.57 -12.15 -14.60
C CYS A 108 65.80 -12.68 -13.85
N ASP A 109 65.94 -12.34 -12.57
CA ASP A 109 66.91 -13.00 -11.70
C ASP A 109 66.31 -14.28 -11.12
N TYR A 110 65.96 -15.23 -12.00
CA TYR A 110 65.69 -16.61 -11.59
C TYR A 110 66.77 -17.52 -12.18
N PRO A 111 67.98 -17.54 -11.61
CA PRO A 111 68.96 -18.51 -12.00
C PRO A 111 68.57 -19.82 -11.29
N ASN A 112 67.86 -20.70 -12.00
CA ASN A 112 67.90 -22.15 -11.76
C ASN A 112 67.74 -22.57 -10.27
N LEU A 113 66.51 -22.62 -9.76
CA LEU A 113 66.21 -23.46 -8.59
C LEU A 113 66.30 -24.94 -9.01
N GLN A 114 67.53 -25.45 -9.07
CA GLN A 114 67.79 -26.88 -9.16
C GLN A 114 67.64 -27.45 -7.75
N HIS A 115 66.45 -27.96 -7.46
CA HIS A 115 66.24 -28.79 -6.28
C HIS A 115 66.79 -30.19 -6.57
N THR A 116 68.01 -30.46 -6.12
CA THR A 116 68.58 -31.81 -6.12
C THR A 116 68.00 -32.59 -4.93
N LEU A 117 67.54 -33.82 -5.20
CA LEU A 117 67.01 -34.78 -4.21
C LEU A 117 68.09 -35.32 -3.27
#